data_AF-A0A1Q8JX79-F1
#
_entry.id   AF-A0A1Q8JX79-F1
#
_cell.length_a   1.000
_cell.length_b   1.000
_cell.length_c   1.000
_cell.angle_alpha   90.00
_cell.angle_beta   90.00
_cell.angle_gamma   90.00
#
_symmetry.space_group_name_H-M   'P 1'
#
loop_
_entity.id
_entity.type
_entity.pdbx_description
1 polymer ?
#
loop_
_entity_poly.entity_id
_entity_poly.type
_entity_poly.pdbx_seq_one_letter_code
_entity_poly.pdbx_strand_id
1 'polypeptide(L)' 'MVLAIAVAGQAMLALALLGVGLWGRSRAGALPTSSLGEEERRRRATVMIRGAWVSIGLGTMFAVSALLALL' A
#
# COMPACT_ATOMS: atom_id res chain seq x y z
N MET A 1 12.98 25.05 6.54
CA MET A 1 13.57 23.98 5.69
C MET A 1 13.27 22.57 6.19
N VAL A 2 13.55 22.25 7.47
CA VAL A 2 13.33 20.89 8.02
C VAL A 2 11.89 20.40 7.88
N LEU A 3 10.90 21.26 8.17
CA LEU A 3 9.48 20.91 8.04
C LEU A 3 9.09 20.54 6.60
N ALA A 4 9.54 21.31 5.61
CA ALA A 4 9.24 21.05 4.20
C ALA A 4 9.84 19.71 3.72
N ILE A 5 11.05 19.36 4.17
CA ILE A 5 11.69 18.08 3.85
C ILE A 5 10.91 16.92 4.49
N ALA A 6 10.48 17.09 5.74
CA ALA A 6 9.68 16.08 6.43
C ALA A 6 8.32 15.84 5.73
N VAL A 7 7.62 16.92 5.37
CA VAL A 7 6.34 16.83 4.63
C VAL A 7 6.53 16.20 3.25
N ALA A 8 7.58 16.57 2.52
CA ALA A 8 7.90 15.95 1.23
C ALA A 8 8.19 14.45 1.35
N GLY A 9 8.95 14.06 2.38
CA GLY A 9 9.23 12.65 2.69
C GLY A 9 7.96 11.87 3.04
N GLN A 10 7.08 12.44 3.86
CA GLN A 10 5.78 11.83 4.19
C GLN A 10 4.87 11.70 2.96
N ALA A 11 4.83 12.71 2.09
CA ALA A 11 4.06 12.67 0.84
C ALA A 11 4.59 11.59 -0.10
N MET A 12 5.91 11.46 -0.25
CA MET A 12 6.51 10.36 -1.03
C MET A 12 6.17 8.99 -0.45
N LEU A 13 6.23 8.82 0.86
CA LEU A 13 5.88 7.57 1.52
C LEU A 13 4.39 7.24 1.33
N ALA A 14 3.51 8.23 1.44
CA ALA A 14 2.08 8.09 1.18
C ALA A 14 1.83 7.57 -0.24
N LEU A 15 2.45 8.20 -1.24
CA LEU A 15 2.32 7.80 -2.65
C LEU A 15 2.87 6.39 -2.89
N ALA A 16 4.01 6.05 -2.31
CA ALA A 16 4.59 4.70 -2.43
C ALA A 16 3.65 3.63 -1.85
N LEU A 17 3.11 3.85 -0.65
CA LEU A 17 2.20 2.93 0.02
C LEU A 17 0.87 2.77 -0.73
N LEU A 18 0.31 3.87 -1.24
CA LEU A 18 -0.90 3.84 -2.07
C LEU A 18 -0.63 3.09 -3.38
N GLY A 19 0.48 3.37 -4.04
CA GLY A 19 0.88 2.71 -5.28
C GLY A 19 1.06 1.21 -5.10
N VAL A 20 1.81 0.78 -4.09
CA VAL A 20 2.01 -0.64 -3.75
C VAL A 20 0.69 -1.31 -3.38
N GLY A 21 -0.17 -0.64 -2.61
CA GLY A 21 -1.46 -1.19 -2.23
C GLY A 21 -2.41 -1.37 -3.42
N LEU A 22 -2.53 -0.37 -4.29
CA LEU A 22 -3.35 -0.45 -5.51
C LEU A 22 -2.81 -1.52 -6.47
N TRP A 23 -1.49 -1.55 -6.67
CA TRP A 23 -0.84 -2.56 -7.50
C TRP A 23 -1.04 -3.97 -6.93
N GLY A 24 -0.79 -4.16 -5.63
CA GLY A 24 -0.96 -5.43 -4.93
C GLY A 24 -2.38 -5.96 -5.01
N ARG A 25 -3.39 -5.08 -4.88
CA ARG A 25 -4.80 -5.43 -5.06
C ARG A 25 -5.10 -5.90 -6.49
N SER A 26 -4.57 -5.20 -7.50
CA SER A 26 -4.80 -5.55 -8.92
C SER A 26 -4.11 -6.85 -9.34
N ARG A 27 -2.96 -7.18 -8.74
CA ARG A 27 -2.11 -8.32 -9.11
C ARG A 27 -2.20 -9.52 -8.16
N ALA A 28 -2.96 -9.43 -7.07
CA ALA A 28 -3.08 -10.48 -6.06
C ALA A 28 -3.54 -11.85 -6.62
N GLY A 29 -4.32 -11.86 -7.70
CA GLY A 29 -4.73 -13.09 -8.38
C GLY A 29 -3.70 -13.69 -9.34
N ALA A 30 -2.76 -12.86 -9.84
CA ALA A 30 -1.78 -13.24 -10.87
C ALA A 30 -0.42 -13.65 -10.30
N LEU A 31 -0.10 -13.22 -9.08
CA LEU A 31 1.19 -13.48 -8.43
C LEU A 31 1.36 -14.87 -7.78
N PRO A 32 0.32 -15.59 -7.33
CA PRO A 32 0.49 -16.92 -6.77
C PRO A 32 0.97 -17.93 -7.84
N THR A 33 2.08 -18.62 -7.58
CA THR A 33 2.71 -19.58 -8.49
C THR A 33 1.75 -20.71 -8.88
N SER A 34 1.82 -21.16 -10.13
CA SER A 34 0.98 -22.22 -10.71
C SER A 34 1.19 -23.61 -10.07
N SER A 35 2.25 -23.77 -9.27
CA SER A 35 2.56 -25.00 -8.54
C SER A 35 1.77 -25.17 -7.24
N LEU A 36 1.00 -24.16 -6.82
CA LEU A 36 0.22 -24.21 -5.59
C LEU A 36 -1.19 -24.72 -5.87
N GLY A 37 -1.69 -25.62 -5.02
CA GLY A 37 -3.10 -26.03 -5.03
C GLY A 37 -4.03 -24.82 -4.85
N GLU A 38 -5.23 -24.90 -5.43
CA GLU A 38 -6.17 -23.77 -5.51
C GLU A 38 -6.49 -23.14 -4.14
N GLU A 39 -6.57 -23.95 -3.09
CA GLU A 39 -6.84 -23.52 -1.72
C GLU A 39 -5.75 -22.60 -1.18
N GLU A 40 -4.49 -23.01 -1.30
CA GLU A 40 -3.32 -22.21 -0.90
C GLU A 40 -3.18 -20.97 -1.78
N ARG A 41 -3.55 -21.07 -3.06
CA ARG A 41 -3.60 -19.94 -3.99
C ARG A 41 -4.59 -18.87 -3.54
N ARG A 42 -5.82 -19.28 -3.16
CA ARG A 42 -6.86 -18.38 -2.60
C ARG A 42 -6.44 -17.78 -1.27
N ARG A 43 -5.79 -18.56 -0.41
CA ARG A 43 -5.28 -18.09 0.89
C ARG A 43 -4.23 -16.99 0.70
N ARG A 44 -3.25 -17.21 -0.17
CA ARG A 44 -2.21 -16.19 -0.48
C ARG A 44 -2.79 -14.95 -1.14
N ALA A 45 -3.71 -15.09 -2.09
CA ALA A 45 -4.40 -13.95 -2.71
C ALA A 45 -5.14 -13.12 -1.64
N THR A 46 -5.82 -13.77 -0.70
CA THR A 46 -6.51 -13.09 0.40
C THR A 46 -5.53 -12.33 1.31
N VAL A 47 -4.40 -12.94 1.66
CA VAL A 47 -3.35 -12.27 2.46
C VAL A 47 -2.77 -11.06 1.71
N MET A 48 -2.51 -11.19 0.41
CA MET A 48 -2.03 -10.07 -0.42
C MET A 48 -3.06 -8.94 -0.50
N ILE A 49 -4.34 -9.25 -0.67
CA ILE A 49 -5.41 -8.24 -0.69
C ILE A 49 -5.51 -7.53 0.67
N ARG A 50 -5.41 -8.26 1.78
CA ARG A 50 -5.38 -7.67 3.13
C ARG A 50 -4.18 -6.75 3.30
N GLY A 51 -2.98 -7.20 2.92
CA GLY A 51 -1.77 -6.38 2.95
C GLY A 51 -1.88 -5.13 2.08
N ALA A 52 -2.49 -5.24 0.91
CA ALA A 52 -2.78 -4.11 0.03
C ALA A 52 -3.71 -3.08 0.69
N TRP A 53 -4.78 -3.52 1.36
CA TRP A 53 -5.66 -2.62 2.11
C TRP A 53 -4.96 -1.91 3.27
N VAL A 54 -4.12 -2.62 4.02
CA VAL A 54 -3.31 -2.03 5.10
C VAL A 54 -2.36 -0.97 4.53
N SER A 55 -1.70 -1.27 3.40
CA SER A 55 -0.82 -0.32 2.71
C SER A 55 -1.57 0.93 2.25
N ILE A 56 -2.76 0.77 1.68
CA ILE A 56 -3.62 1.90 1.30
C ILE A 56 -3.99 2.71 2.54
N GLY A 57 -4.43 2.07 3.63
CA GLY A 57 -4.80 2.73 4.88
C GLY A 57 -3.66 3.58 5.43
N LEU A 58 -2.46 3.00 5.58
CA LEU A 58 -1.27 3.73 6.03
C LEU A 58 -0.91 4.88 5.09
N GLY A 59 -0.89 4.64 3.78
CA GLY A 59 -0.62 5.69 2.79
C GLY A 59 -1.61 6.85 2.90
N THR A 60 -2.87 6.57 3.17
CA THR A 60 -3.92 7.59 3.37
C THR A 60 -3.69 8.39 4.66
N MET A 61 -3.30 7.73 5.77
CA MET A 61 -2.96 8.42 7.01
C MET A 61 -1.75 9.36 6.84
N PHE A 62 -0.71 8.93 6.12
CA PHE A 62 0.43 9.78 5.80
C PHE A 62 0.03 10.96 4.91
N ALA A 63 -0.83 10.75 3.91
CA ALA A 63 -1.33 11.82 3.06
C ALA A 63 -2.12 12.87 3.86
N VAL A 64 -3.03 12.43 4.73
CA VAL A 64 -3.82 13.32 5.60
C VAL A 64 -2.90 14.07 6.56
N SER A 65 -1.93 13.40 7.19
CA SER A 65 -0.97 14.04 8.09
C SER A 65 -0.12 15.09 7.37
N ALA A 66 0.34 14.81 6.15
CA ALA A 66 1.11 15.76 5.34
C ALA A 66 0.26 16.97 4.95
N LEU A 67 -1.02 16.76 4.60
CA LEU A 67 -1.96 17.83 4.28
C LEU A 67 -2.23 18.73 5.50
N LEU A 68 -2.46 18.13 6.67
CA LEU A 68 -2.65 18.86 7.93
C LEU A 68 -1.42 19.67 8.34
N ALA A 69 -0.21 19.18 8.04
CA ALA A 69 1.03 19.91 8.31
C ALA A 69 1.28 21.10 7.37
N LEU A 70 0.50 21.22 6.28
CA LEU A 70 0.56 22.34 5.33
C LEU A 70 -0.51 23.41 5.60
N LEU A 71 -1.49 23.13 6.46
CA LEU A 71 -2.52 24.06 6.93
C LEU A 71 -2.00 24.86 8.14
#